data_AF-A0AAN0LU09-F1
#
_entry.id   AF-A0AAN0LU09-F1
#
_cell.length_a   1.000
_cell.length_b   1.000
_cell.length_c   1.000
_cell.angle_alpha   90.00
_cell.angle_beta   90.00
_cell.angle_gamma   90.00
#
_symmetry.space_group_name_H-M   'P 1'
#
loop_
_entity.id
_entity.type
_entity.pdbx_description
1 polymer ?
#
loop_
_entity_poly.entity_id
_entity_poly.type
_entity_poly.pdbx_seq_one_letter_code
_entity_poly.pdbx_strand_id
1 'polypeptide(L)'
;MKWYLKRRGPRELGGEETKPLTQSDVDRAVSAAVKTRDEKHALELKKAVTNAINEEKRLSALSEEDRKNEALEKANQAIADKEKELDLKILRFDVGEVLVKRGLDPELLDFVLGENLEDSIAKIDKLSKSIDNQVGSRIKQVVAKPEYLQSQQGRL
;
A
#
# COMPACT_ATOMS: atom_id res chain seq x y z
N MET A 1 57.54 -63.55 40.74
CA MET A 1 56.92 -62.66 41.74
C MET A 1 57.62 -61.30 41.72
N LYS A 2 56.88 -60.19 41.85
CA LYS A 2 57.26 -58.78 41.61
C LYS A 2 58.19 -58.20 42.70
N TRP A 3 59.05 -57.24 42.35
CA TRP A 3 59.94 -56.50 43.26
C TRP A 3 59.60 -55.01 43.29
N TYR A 4 59.74 -54.35 44.45
CA TYR A 4 59.64 -52.90 44.62
C TYR A 4 60.81 -52.35 45.45
N LEU A 5 61.30 -51.17 45.05
CA LEU A 5 62.42 -50.43 45.62
C LEU A 5 61.91 -49.25 46.47
N LYS A 6 62.65 -48.86 47.53
CA LYS A 6 62.54 -47.51 48.09
C LYS A 6 63.88 -47.01 48.64
N ARG A 7 64.29 -45.83 48.18
CA ARG A 7 65.35 -44.99 48.75
C ARG A 7 64.82 -43.57 48.87
N ARG A 8 65.35 -42.80 49.83
CA ARG A 8 65.29 -41.34 49.82
C ARG A 8 66.59 -40.77 50.38
N GLY A 9 66.98 -39.64 49.80
CA GLY A 9 67.77 -38.56 50.42
C GLY A 9 67.16 -37.19 50.04
N PRO A 10 67.66 -36.05 50.57
CA PRO A 10 67.39 -34.68 50.07
C PRO A 10 68.70 -33.89 49.73
N ARG A 11 68.79 -33.13 48.60
CA ARG A 11 68.55 -31.67 48.32
C ARG A 11 69.57 -30.67 48.87
N GLU A 12 70.03 -29.70 48.04
CA GLU A 12 70.38 -28.27 48.34
C GLU A 12 70.32 -27.35 47.08
N LEU A 13 70.43 -26.00 47.24
CA LEU A 13 69.80 -24.84 46.50
C LEU A 13 70.79 -23.73 45.95
N GLY A 14 70.34 -22.84 45.02
CA GLY A 14 70.81 -21.41 44.89
C GLY A 14 70.72 -20.68 43.50
N GLY A 15 70.25 -19.40 43.44
CA GLY A 15 70.36 -18.40 42.32
C GLY A 15 69.23 -17.33 42.19
N GLU A 16 69.54 -16.02 42.06
CA GLU A 16 68.62 -14.85 42.17
C GLU A 16 68.31 -14.18 40.80
N GLU A 17 67.04 -14.14 40.35
CA GLU A 17 66.61 -13.49 39.08
C GLU A 17 65.19 -12.87 39.23
N THR A 18 64.93 -11.76 38.53
CA THR A 18 63.66 -11.01 38.44
C THR A 18 62.46 -11.92 38.64
N LYS A 19 61.64 -11.72 39.70
CA LYS A 19 60.41 -12.53 39.82
C LYS A 19 59.59 -12.26 38.54
N PRO A 20 59.53 -13.23 37.62
CA PRO A 20 58.81 -13.03 36.39
C PRO A 20 57.35 -12.83 36.81
N LEU A 21 56.62 -11.90 36.18
CA LEU A 21 55.16 -11.83 36.35
C LEU A 21 54.66 -13.26 36.12
N THR A 22 54.22 -13.92 37.19
CA THR A 22 53.87 -15.32 37.06
C THR A 22 52.61 -15.38 36.21
N GLN A 23 52.46 -16.44 35.43
CA GLN A 23 51.27 -16.63 34.62
C GLN A 23 49.98 -16.46 35.45
N SER A 24 50.01 -16.87 36.73
CA SER A 24 48.91 -16.69 37.68
C SER A 24 48.59 -15.23 38.04
N ASP A 25 49.57 -14.33 38.06
CA ASP A 25 49.33 -12.91 38.37
C ASP A 25 48.70 -12.20 37.16
N VAL A 26 49.16 -12.56 35.95
CA VAL A 26 48.57 -12.10 34.68
C VAL A 26 47.14 -12.61 34.54
N ASP A 27 46.91 -13.91 34.76
CA ASP A 27 45.58 -14.53 34.63
C ASP A 27 44.57 -13.93 35.62
N ARG A 28 45.01 -13.56 36.83
CA ARG A 28 44.16 -12.92 37.84
C ARG A 28 43.78 -11.49 37.47
N ALA A 29 44.74 -10.71 36.95
CA ALA A 29 44.48 -9.35 36.47
C ALA A 29 43.55 -9.35 35.25
N VAL A 30 43.76 -10.26 34.30
CA VAL A 30 42.90 -10.45 33.14
C VAL A 30 41.49 -10.87 33.57
N SER A 31 41.35 -11.83 34.48
CA SER A 31 40.05 -12.26 34.98
C SER A 31 39.27 -11.15 35.69
N ALA A 32 39.95 -10.32 36.49
CA ALA A 32 39.31 -9.19 37.15
C ALA A 32 38.86 -8.11 36.16
N ALA A 33 39.72 -7.78 35.18
CA ALA A 33 39.40 -6.81 34.13
C ALA A 33 38.23 -7.29 33.25
N VAL A 34 38.19 -8.58 32.90
CA VAL A 34 37.09 -9.19 32.14
C VAL A 34 35.79 -9.12 32.94
N LYS A 35 35.80 -9.49 34.23
CA LYS A 35 34.59 -9.41 35.07
C LYS A 35 34.06 -7.99 35.21
N THR A 36 34.91 -7.01 35.50
CA THR A 36 34.48 -5.62 35.62
C THR A 36 33.98 -5.06 34.29
N ARG A 37 34.60 -5.44 33.17
CA ARG A 37 34.11 -5.09 31.83
C ARG A 37 32.74 -5.72 31.59
N ASP A 38 32.57 -7.01 31.88
CA ASP A 38 31.34 -7.75 31.62
C ASP A 38 30.20 -7.26 32.53
N GLU A 39 30.48 -6.90 33.78
CA GLU A 39 29.51 -6.28 34.69
C GLU A 39 29.07 -4.89 34.23
N LYS A 40 30.02 -4.04 33.80
CA LYS A 40 29.72 -2.73 33.21
C LYS A 40 28.93 -2.87 31.92
N HIS A 41 29.33 -3.77 31.02
CA HIS A 41 28.60 -4.06 29.79
C HIS A 41 27.20 -4.60 30.08
N ALA A 42 27.03 -5.48 31.07
CA ALA A 42 25.72 -6.00 31.43
C ALA A 42 24.81 -4.90 32.00
N LEU A 43 25.36 -3.98 32.79
CA LEU A 43 24.62 -2.84 33.33
C LEU A 43 24.25 -1.84 32.24
N GLU A 44 25.17 -1.55 31.32
CA GLU A 44 24.93 -0.67 30.17
C GLU A 44 23.95 -1.28 29.18
N LEU A 45 24.04 -2.58 28.89
CA LEU A 45 23.07 -3.30 28.08
C LEU A 45 21.69 -3.32 28.75
N LYS A 46 21.60 -3.57 30.06
CA LYS A 46 20.31 -3.48 30.77
C LYS A 46 19.72 -2.08 30.70
N LYS A 47 20.52 -1.03 30.92
CA LYS A 47 20.08 0.37 30.80
C LYS A 47 19.68 0.73 29.38
N ALA A 48 20.45 0.31 28.38
CA ALA A 48 20.15 0.52 26.97
C ALA A 48 18.89 -0.23 26.55
N VAL A 49 18.68 -1.46 27.03
CA VAL A 49 17.46 -2.25 26.79
C VAL A 49 16.26 -1.61 27.49
N THR A 50 16.38 -1.17 28.74
CA THR A 50 15.27 -0.48 29.42
C THR A 50 14.97 0.88 28.80
N ASN A 51 15.97 1.63 28.35
CA ASN A 51 15.77 2.91 27.67
C ASN A 51 15.21 2.70 26.26
N ALA A 52 15.66 1.66 25.54
CA ALA A 52 15.10 1.27 24.25
C ALA A 52 13.66 0.79 24.40
N ILE A 53 13.31 -0.02 25.42
CA ILE A 53 11.94 -0.46 25.69
C ILE A 53 11.07 0.71 26.13
N ASN A 54 11.58 1.66 26.92
CA ASN A 54 10.80 2.81 27.37
C ASN A 54 10.61 3.85 26.26
N GLU A 55 11.62 4.09 25.42
CA GLU A 55 11.49 4.95 24.25
C GLU A 55 10.71 4.25 23.13
N GLU A 56 10.84 2.94 22.94
CA GLU A 56 9.96 2.15 22.06
C GLU A 56 8.53 2.15 22.57
N LYS A 57 8.24 2.04 23.87
CA LYS A 57 6.86 2.13 24.37
C LYS A 57 6.27 3.53 24.19
N ARG A 58 7.07 4.58 24.33
CA ARG A 58 6.65 5.97 24.12
C ARG A 58 6.49 6.30 22.63
N LEU A 59 7.41 5.83 21.80
CA LEU A 59 7.38 5.98 20.34
C LEU A 59 6.35 5.05 19.69
N SER A 60 6.10 3.85 20.18
CA SER A 60 5.08 2.92 19.69
C SER A 60 3.69 3.35 20.11
N ALA A 61 3.51 4.00 21.26
CA ALA A 61 2.22 4.62 21.59
C ALA A 61 1.88 5.78 20.64
N LEU A 62 2.85 6.66 20.34
CA LEU A 62 2.67 7.76 19.38
C LEU A 62 2.59 7.26 17.92
N SER A 63 3.47 6.32 17.54
CA SER A 63 3.55 5.74 16.19
C SER A 63 2.40 4.79 15.89
N GLU A 64 1.83 4.07 16.86
CA GLU A 64 0.61 3.31 16.62
C GLU A 64 -0.62 4.20 16.47
N GLU A 65 -0.72 5.31 17.21
CA GLU A 65 -1.80 6.26 17.06
C GLU A 65 -1.69 7.00 15.71
N ASP A 66 -0.50 7.46 15.34
CA ASP A 66 -0.23 8.07 14.04
C ASP A 66 -0.42 7.07 12.89
N ARG A 67 0.01 5.80 13.04
CA ARG A 67 -0.26 4.74 12.04
C ARG A 67 -1.73 4.37 11.97
N LYS A 68 -2.47 4.38 13.08
CA LYS A 68 -3.92 4.16 13.09
C LYS A 68 -4.63 5.31 12.40
N ASN A 69 -4.24 6.55 12.65
CA ASN A 69 -4.80 7.73 11.99
C ASN A 69 -4.49 7.72 10.48
N GLU A 70 -3.26 7.44 10.08
CA GLU A 70 -2.89 7.32 8.66
C GLU A 70 -3.61 6.14 7.98
N ALA A 71 -3.75 5.00 8.67
CA ALA A 71 -4.49 3.85 8.15
C ALA A 71 -6.00 4.14 8.04
N LEU A 72 -6.58 4.86 9.00
CA LEU A 72 -7.96 5.31 8.96
C LEU A 72 -8.18 6.35 7.86
N GLU A 73 -7.27 7.30 7.68
CA GLU A 73 -7.34 8.30 6.63
C GLU A 73 -7.22 7.65 5.25
N LYS A 74 -6.26 6.72 5.07
CA LYS A 74 -6.15 5.92 3.84
C LYS A 74 -7.39 5.04 3.60
N ALA A 75 -7.94 4.43 4.65
CA ALA A 75 -9.16 3.65 4.54
C ALA A 75 -10.36 4.52 4.15
N ASN A 76 -10.52 5.69 4.77
CA ASN A 76 -11.56 6.65 4.46
C ASN A 76 -11.42 7.18 3.04
N GLN A 77 -10.21 7.48 2.59
CA GLN A 77 -9.95 7.88 1.21
C GLN A 77 -10.30 6.76 0.23
N ALA A 78 -9.88 5.52 0.52
CA ALA A 78 -10.22 4.36 -0.31
C ALA A 78 -11.72 4.07 -0.34
N ILE A 79 -12.44 4.32 0.76
CA ILE A 79 -13.90 4.22 0.82
C ILE A 79 -14.52 5.33 -0.03
N ALA A 80 -14.11 6.58 0.15
CA ALA A 80 -14.63 7.72 -0.61
C ALA A 80 -14.38 7.58 -2.13
N ASP A 81 -13.22 7.05 -2.53
CA ASP A 81 -12.91 6.80 -3.94
C ASP A 81 -13.80 5.67 -4.50
N LYS A 82 -14.04 4.61 -3.72
CA LYS A 82 -14.96 3.53 -4.10
C LYS A 82 -16.41 3.97 -4.15
N GLU A 83 -16.84 4.83 -3.22
CA GLU A 83 -18.19 5.40 -3.23
C GLU A 83 -18.40 6.23 -4.48
N LYS A 84 -17.46 7.11 -4.85
CA LYS A 84 -17.51 7.85 -6.11
C LYS A 84 -17.54 6.94 -7.34
N GLU A 85 -16.74 5.87 -7.34
CA GLU A 85 -16.76 4.90 -8.44
C GLU A 85 -18.10 4.18 -8.55
N LEU A 86 -18.70 3.80 -7.41
CA LEU A 86 -20.02 3.18 -7.35
C LEU A 86 -21.12 4.14 -7.80
N ASP A 87 -21.10 5.39 -7.33
CA ASP A 87 -22.06 6.42 -7.73
C ASP A 87 -22.02 6.66 -9.24
N LEU A 88 -20.81 6.73 -9.82
CA LEU A 88 -20.65 6.84 -11.27
C LEU A 88 -21.18 5.60 -12.01
N LYS A 89 -20.97 4.39 -11.48
CA LYS A 89 -21.49 3.15 -12.08
C LYS A 89 -23.02 3.10 -12.01
N ILE A 90 -23.60 3.48 -10.87
CA ILE A 90 -25.06 3.56 -10.69
C ILE A 90 -25.64 4.56 -11.67
N LEU A 91 -25.06 5.77 -11.75
CA LEU A 91 -25.51 6.79 -12.70
C LEU A 91 -25.43 6.30 -14.15
N ARG A 92 -24.33 5.67 -14.56
CA ARG A 92 -24.19 5.10 -15.91
C ARG A 92 -25.22 4.00 -16.19
N PHE A 93 -25.53 3.18 -15.19
CA PHE A 93 -26.56 2.15 -15.31
C PHE A 93 -27.95 2.77 -15.48
N ASP A 94 -28.32 3.70 -14.61
CA ASP A 94 -29.64 4.37 -14.63
C ASP A 94 -29.85 5.12 -15.95
N VAL A 95 -28.84 5.87 -16.40
CA VAL A 95 -28.90 6.59 -17.68
C VAL A 95 -28.93 5.62 -18.86
N GLY A 96 -28.17 4.52 -18.80
CA GLY A 96 -28.22 3.45 -19.80
C GLY A 96 -29.61 2.81 -19.91
N GLU A 97 -30.27 2.54 -18.77
CA GLU A 97 -31.65 2.06 -18.77
C GLU A 97 -32.61 3.06 -19.41
N VAL A 98 -32.46 4.36 -19.12
CA VAL A 98 -33.30 5.40 -19.70
C VAL A 98 -33.12 5.45 -21.23
N LEU A 99 -31.89 5.33 -21.73
CA LEU A 99 -31.62 5.28 -23.18
C LEU A 99 -32.34 4.09 -23.83
N VAL A 100 -32.17 2.89 -23.27
CA VAL A 100 -32.82 1.67 -23.78
C VAL A 100 -34.34 1.78 -23.74
N LYS A 101 -34.91 2.27 -22.64
CA LYS A 101 -36.37 2.49 -22.50
C LYS A 101 -36.92 3.48 -23.52
N ARG A 102 -36.09 4.44 -23.97
CA ARG A 102 -36.43 5.42 -25.01
C ARG A 102 -36.10 4.94 -26.42
N GLY A 103 -35.63 3.70 -26.59
CA GLY A 103 -35.26 3.14 -27.87
C GLY A 103 -34.01 3.77 -28.50
N LEU A 104 -33.16 4.38 -27.68
CA LEU A 104 -31.90 4.99 -28.10
C LEU A 104 -30.74 4.01 -27.90
N ASP A 105 -29.71 4.16 -28.73
CA ASP A 105 -28.53 3.31 -28.69
C ASP A 105 -27.74 3.50 -27.37
N PRO A 106 -27.42 2.42 -26.62
CA PRO A 106 -26.55 2.49 -25.45
C PRO A 106 -25.18 3.12 -25.70
N GLU A 107 -24.67 3.12 -26.93
CA GLU A 107 -23.42 3.81 -27.29
C GLU A 107 -23.48 5.32 -27.06
N LEU A 108 -24.69 5.91 -26.98
CA LEU A 108 -24.88 7.32 -26.70
C LEU A 108 -24.66 7.70 -25.22
N LEU A 109 -24.45 6.72 -24.33
CA LEU A 109 -24.32 6.92 -22.89
C LEU A 109 -23.29 8.00 -22.53
N ASP A 110 -22.08 7.92 -23.09
CA ASP A 110 -21.00 8.84 -22.77
C ASP A 110 -21.27 10.28 -23.27
N PHE A 111 -22.17 10.46 -24.25
CA PHE A 111 -22.58 11.76 -24.75
C PHE A 111 -23.67 12.42 -23.89
N VAL A 112 -24.52 11.59 -23.27
CA VAL A 112 -25.66 12.08 -22.47
C VAL A 112 -25.40 12.07 -20.97
N LEU A 113 -24.30 11.48 -20.51
CA LEU A 113 -23.95 11.44 -19.09
C LEU A 113 -23.76 12.87 -18.53
N GLY A 114 -24.52 13.21 -17.50
CA GLY A 114 -24.49 14.48 -16.77
C GLY A 114 -23.85 14.37 -15.39
N GLU A 115 -23.98 15.43 -14.59
CA GLU A 115 -23.54 15.42 -13.19
C GLU A 115 -24.45 14.52 -12.32
N ASN A 116 -25.71 14.40 -12.70
CA ASN A 116 -26.72 13.57 -12.05
C ASN A 116 -27.70 12.98 -13.10
N LEU A 117 -28.66 12.19 -12.62
CA LEU A 117 -29.64 11.53 -13.48
C LEU A 117 -30.55 12.53 -14.21
N GLU A 118 -31.00 13.59 -13.54
CA GLU A 118 -31.90 14.60 -14.12
C GLU A 118 -31.23 15.37 -15.27
N ASP A 119 -29.98 15.79 -15.08
CA ASP A 119 -29.18 16.43 -16.12
C ASP A 119 -28.96 15.50 -17.31
N SER A 120 -28.72 14.22 -17.03
CA SER A 120 -28.56 13.21 -18.07
C SER A 120 -29.86 13.04 -18.86
N ILE A 121 -31.02 12.95 -18.19
CA ILE A 121 -32.33 12.89 -18.83
C ILE A 121 -32.58 14.14 -19.69
N ALA A 122 -32.26 15.33 -19.19
CA ALA A 122 -32.40 16.58 -19.93
C ALA A 122 -31.51 16.61 -21.18
N LYS A 123 -30.30 16.05 -21.12
CA LYS A 123 -29.42 15.87 -22.29
C LYS A 123 -30.02 14.89 -23.29
N ILE A 124 -30.57 13.76 -22.82
CA ILE A 124 -31.26 12.79 -23.69
C ILE A 124 -32.43 13.48 -24.42
N ASP A 125 -33.29 14.21 -23.70
CA ASP A 125 -34.44 14.91 -24.30
C ASP A 125 -34.03 15.93 -25.36
N LYS A 126 -32.96 16.68 -25.11
CA LYS A 126 -32.40 17.64 -26.07
C LYS A 126 -31.85 16.90 -27.31
N LEU A 127 -31.13 15.81 -27.10
CA LEU A 127 -30.57 15.01 -28.18
C LEU A 127 -31.66 14.42 -29.07
N SER A 128 -32.66 13.76 -28.47
CA SER A 128 -33.80 13.18 -29.19
C SER A 128 -34.52 14.22 -30.04
N LYS A 129 -34.88 15.37 -29.46
CA LYS A 129 -35.54 16.46 -30.18
C LYS A 129 -34.70 16.97 -31.37
N SER A 130 -33.39 17.09 -31.19
CA SER A 130 -32.48 17.54 -32.24
C SER A 130 -32.42 16.54 -33.40
N ILE A 131 -32.30 15.25 -33.08
CA ILE A 131 -32.30 14.16 -34.07
C ILE A 131 -33.61 14.14 -34.83
N ASP A 132 -34.76 14.14 -34.13
CA ASP A 132 -36.08 14.10 -34.76
C ASP A 132 -36.29 15.29 -35.72
N ASN A 133 -35.89 16.49 -35.30
CA ASN A 133 -35.98 17.69 -36.13
C ASN A 133 -35.09 17.61 -37.39
N GLN A 134 -33.86 17.12 -37.24
CA GLN A 134 -32.92 16.97 -38.37
C GLN A 134 -33.39 15.88 -39.34
N VAL A 135 -33.79 14.72 -38.82
CA VAL A 135 -34.30 13.60 -39.63
C VAL A 135 -35.59 14.03 -40.35
N GLY A 136 -36.53 14.64 -39.64
CA GLY A 136 -37.76 15.17 -40.24
C GLY A 136 -37.49 16.19 -41.34
N SER A 137 -36.52 17.09 -41.16
CA SER A 137 -36.14 18.06 -42.19
C SER A 137 -35.51 17.38 -43.41
N ARG A 138 -34.63 16.40 -43.21
CA ARG A 138 -34.02 15.63 -44.29
C ARG A 138 -35.04 14.80 -45.06
N ILE A 139 -35.96 14.12 -44.37
CA ILE A 139 -37.04 13.37 -45.01
C ILE A 139 -37.88 14.31 -45.87
N LYS A 140 -38.26 15.49 -45.37
CA LYS A 140 -39.00 16.48 -46.17
C LYS A 140 -38.24 16.88 -47.43
N GLN A 141 -36.92 17.10 -47.35
CA GLN A 141 -36.11 17.43 -48.52
C GLN A 141 -36.05 16.28 -49.55
N VAL A 142 -35.94 15.03 -49.09
CA VAL A 142 -35.89 13.84 -49.94
C VAL A 142 -37.25 13.59 -50.59
N VAL A 143 -38.34 13.64 -49.81
CA VAL A 143 -39.71 13.40 -50.30
C VAL A 143 -40.20 14.54 -51.20
N ALA A 144 -39.78 15.80 -50.94
CA ALA A 144 -40.12 16.94 -51.78
C ALA A 144 -39.35 17.01 -53.12
N LYS A 145 -38.37 16.12 -53.35
CA LYS A 145 -37.70 15.95 -54.65
C LYS A 145 -38.21 14.67 -55.34
N PRO A 146 -39.39 14.67 -55.99
CA PRO A 146 -39.95 13.48 -56.65
C PRO A 146 -39.27 13.14 -58.00
N GLU A 147 -38.11 13.71 -58.33
CA GLU A 147 -37.55 13.78 -59.69
C GLU A 147 -37.01 12.47 -60.30
N TYR A 148 -37.29 11.29 -59.72
CA TYR A 148 -36.80 10.01 -60.26
C TYR A 148 -37.87 9.03 -60.72
N LEU A 149 -39.17 9.33 -60.59
CA LEU A 149 -40.23 8.40 -61.01
C LEU A 149 -40.97 8.78 -62.31
N GLN A 150 -40.75 9.97 -62.87
CA GLN A 150 -41.40 10.38 -64.13
C GLN A 150 -40.58 10.09 -65.40
N SER A 151 -39.27 9.79 -65.28
CA SER A 151 -38.41 9.51 -66.44
C SER A 151 -38.50 8.06 -66.96
N GLN A 152 -39.19 7.17 -66.26
CA GLN A 152 -39.37 5.75 -66.65
C GLN A 152 -40.76 5.44 -67.23
N GLN A 153 -41.71 6.39 -67.22
CA GLN A 153 -43.03 6.21 -67.86
C GLN A 153 -43.11 6.88 -69.25
N GLY A 154 -42.00 7.43 -69.75
CA GLY A 154 -41.96 8.20 -71.00
C GLY A 154 -40.99 7.68 -72.06
N ARG A 155 -40.62 6.41 -72.04
CA ARG A 155 -39.94 5.77 -73.19
C ARG A 155 -40.77 4.59 -73.67
N LEU A 156 -41.58 4.93 -74.68
CA LEU A 156 -42.14 4.02 -75.68
C LEU A 156 -41.06 3.11 -76.27
#